data_AF-F7B8E9-F1
#
_entry.id   AF-F7B8E9-F1
#
_cell.length_a   1.000
_cell.length_b   1.000
_cell.length_c   1.000
_cell.angle_alpha   90.00
_cell.angle_beta   90.00
_cell.angle_gamma   90.00
#
_symmetry.space_group_name_H-M   'P 1'
#
loop_
_entity.id
_entity.type
_entity.pdbx_description
1 polymer ?
#
loop_
_entity_poly.entity_id
_entity_poly.type
_entity_poly.pdbx_seq_one_letter_code
_entity_poly.pdbx_strand_id
1 'polypeptide(L)'
;MSCQTVAPLYVSATAKPTDPSLPYKFNLTILKVSLTSFVVKLKRTDDSTGWYVSLNVAWLAFTRQPFIFRNTVIWLRDFSYAVAMQRQVAEQQCNEVGGKLVEISDKQMYDAVYNHVEKNFIFDNRTAIWFWLGSSYDYQNSMVVQSNGE
;
A
#
# COMPACT_ATOMS: atom_id res chain seq x y z
N MET A 1 3.24 -5.10 14.55
CA MET A 1 2.25 -5.73 13.65
C MET A 1 1.07 -4.78 13.59
N SER A 2 0.75 -4.19 12.43
CA SER A 2 -0.50 -3.44 12.31
C SER A 2 -1.64 -4.45 12.12
N CYS A 3 -2.67 -4.33 12.96
CA CYS A 3 -3.91 -5.09 12.77
C CYS A 3 -4.67 -4.42 11.65
N GLN A 4 -4.59 -4.98 10.45
CA GLN A 4 -5.40 -4.49 9.34
C GLN A 4 -6.87 -4.78 9.63
N THR A 5 -7.70 -3.75 9.48
CA THR A 5 -9.16 -3.82 9.64
C THR A 5 -9.87 -4.17 8.34
N VAL A 6 -9.14 -4.22 7.22
CA VAL A 6 -9.64 -4.60 5.90
C VAL A 6 -8.68 -5.61 5.25
N ALA A 7 -9.25 -6.60 4.55
CA ALA A 7 -8.46 -7.59 3.83
C ALA A 7 -7.63 -6.92 2.72
N PRO A 8 -6.41 -7.42 2.45
CA PRO A 8 -5.65 -6.98 1.28
C PRO A 8 -6.48 -7.12 0.00
N LEU A 9 -6.40 -6.14 -0.91
CA LEU A 9 -7.03 -6.24 -2.23
C LEU A 9 -6.40 -7.36 -3.06
N TYR A 10 -5.09 -7.52 -2.92
CA TYR A 10 -4.31 -8.48 -3.68
C TYR A 10 -3.14 -9.00 -2.85
N VAL A 11 -2.77 -10.26 -3.05
CA VAL A 11 -1.57 -10.86 -2.46
C VAL A 11 -0.76 -11.47 -3.60
N SER A 12 0.54 -11.22 -3.61
CA SER A 12 1.51 -11.94 -4.43
C SER A 12 2.31 -12.86 -3.53
N ALA A 13 2.51 -14.11 -3.92
CA ALA A 13 3.32 -15.04 -3.15
C ALA A 13 4.09 -15.99 -4.05
N THR A 14 5.27 -16.40 -3.60
CA THR A 14 6.13 -17.38 -4.25
C THR A 14 6.58 -18.41 -3.22
N ALA A 15 6.81 -19.64 -3.66
CA ALA A 15 7.31 -20.72 -2.82
C ALA A 15 8.62 -21.25 -3.41
N LYS A 16 9.62 -21.45 -2.55
CA LYS A 16 10.89 -22.09 -2.89
C LYS A 16 11.27 -23.11 -1.81
N PRO A 17 12.05 -24.16 -2.15
CA PRO A 17 12.69 -24.99 -1.15
C PRO A 17 13.44 -24.15 -0.12
N THR A 18 13.37 -24.54 1.14
CA THR A 18 14.21 -23.94 2.18
C THR A 18 15.69 -24.24 1.92
N ASP A 19 16.01 -25.45 1.44
CA ASP A 19 17.34 -25.80 0.93
C ASP A 19 17.40 -25.51 -0.58
N PRO A 20 18.12 -24.45 -1.00
CA PRO A 20 18.17 -24.03 -2.40
C PRO A 20 18.94 -25.02 -3.30
N SER A 21 19.65 -25.99 -2.75
CA SER A 21 20.33 -27.04 -3.53
C SER A 21 19.36 -28.09 -4.09
N LEU A 22 18.14 -28.17 -3.55
CA LEU A 22 17.12 -29.09 -4.03
C LEU A 22 16.54 -28.62 -5.37
N PRO A 23 16.38 -29.50 -6.37
CA PRO A 23 15.96 -29.13 -7.73
C PRO A 23 14.45 -28.85 -7.87
N TYR A 24 13.72 -28.79 -6.75
CA TYR A 24 12.26 -28.80 -6.75
C TYR A 24 11.68 -27.46 -7.19
N LYS A 25 10.63 -27.52 -8.01
CA LYS A 25 9.96 -26.35 -8.57
C LYS A 25 8.52 -26.30 -8.11
N PHE A 26 8.10 -25.13 -7.65
CA PHE A 26 6.76 -24.91 -7.15
C PHE A 26 6.10 -23.77 -7.91
N ASN A 27 4.83 -23.95 -8.22
CA ASN A 27 3.95 -22.89 -8.61
C ASN A 27 2.93 -22.67 -7.48
N LEU A 28 2.73 -21.41 -7.11
CA LEU A 28 1.81 -21.01 -6.05
C LEU A 28 0.77 -20.08 -6.67
N THR A 29 -0.50 -20.40 -6.47
CA THR A 29 -1.63 -19.59 -6.92
C THR A 29 -2.46 -19.17 -5.73
N ILE A 30 -2.77 -17.87 -5.61
CA ILE A 30 -3.68 -17.38 -4.58
C ILE A 30 -5.11 -17.77 -4.95
N LEU A 31 -5.81 -18.45 -4.04
CA LEU A 31 -7.22 -18.83 -4.23
C LEU A 31 -8.17 -17.86 -3.54
N LYS A 32 -7.79 -17.35 -2.37
CA LYS A 32 -8.64 -16.45 -1.57
C LYS A 32 -7.78 -15.56 -0.70
N VAL A 33 -8.15 -14.29 -0.59
CA VAL A 33 -7.59 -13.35 0.39
C VAL A 33 -8.69 -13.01 1.40
N SER A 34 -8.33 -13.01 2.67
CA SER A 34 -9.19 -12.69 3.82
C SER A 34 -8.46 -11.71 4.74
N LEU A 35 -9.15 -11.20 5.76
CA LEU A 35 -8.63 -10.14 6.63
C LEU A 35 -7.28 -10.49 7.27
N THR A 36 -7.14 -11.70 7.77
CA THR A 36 -5.97 -12.16 8.54
C THR A 36 -5.24 -13.33 7.88
N SER A 37 -5.68 -13.76 6.70
CA SER A 37 -5.16 -14.95 6.04
C SER A 37 -5.37 -14.91 4.53
N PHE A 38 -4.60 -15.72 3.80
CA PHE A 38 -4.86 -16.01 2.41
C PHE A 38 -4.67 -17.51 2.18
N VAL A 39 -5.48 -18.06 1.27
CA VAL A 39 -5.45 -19.48 0.90
C VAL A 39 -4.73 -19.59 -0.43
N VAL A 40 -3.79 -20.53 -0.51
CA VAL A 40 -2.99 -20.78 -1.70
C VAL A 40 -3.16 -22.21 -2.19
N LYS A 41 -3.12 -22.38 -3.51
CA LYS A 41 -2.89 -23.66 -4.15
C LYS A 41 -1.42 -23.76 -4.47
N LEU A 42 -0.75 -24.70 -3.84
CA LEU A 42 0.64 -25.04 -4.14
C LEU A 42 0.66 -26.26 -5.07
N LYS A 43 1.38 -26.16 -6.18
CA LYS A 43 1.62 -27.25 -7.12
C LYS A 43 3.11 -27.42 -7.34
N ARG A 44 3.64 -28.61 -7.07
CA ARG A 44 4.97 -28.98 -7.52
C ARG A 44 4.95 -29.25 -9.03
N THR A 45 5.90 -28.70 -9.77
CA THR A 45 5.88 -28.68 -11.25
C THR A 45 6.95 -29.56 -11.88
N ASP A 46 7.97 -29.97 -11.13
CA ASP A 46 9.03 -30.89 -11.58
C ASP A 46 8.65 -32.37 -11.40
N ASP A 47 7.88 -32.71 -10.36
CA ASP A 47 7.37 -34.06 -10.11
C ASP A 47 6.12 -34.04 -9.21
N SER A 48 5.34 -35.12 -9.22
CA SER A 48 4.14 -35.33 -8.41
C SER A 48 4.39 -36.03 -7.07
N THR A 49 5.60 -36.57 -6.84
CA THR A 49 5.97 -37.32 -5.63
C THR A 49 6.91 -36.51 -4.71
N GLY A 50 7.23 -37.01 -3.51
CA GLY A 50 8.25 -36.40 -2.63
C GLY A 50 7.87 -35.07 -1.96
N TRP A 51 6.69 -35.01 -1.32
CA TRP A 51 6.18 -33.80 -0.65
C TRP A 51 6.85 -33.46 0.69
N TYR A 52 7.72 -34.33 1.21
CA TYR A 52 8.45 -34.10 2.45
C TYR A 52 9.59 -33.11 2.23
N VAL A 53 9.24 -31.85 2.01
CA VAL A 53 10.16 -30.73 1.78
C VAL A 53 9.70 -29.51 2.57
N SER A 54 10.64 -28.86 3.23
CA SER A 54 10.41 -27.55 3.85
C SER A 54 10.46 -26.45 2.80
N LEU A 55 9.49 -25.53 2.85
CA LEU A 55 9.35 -24.44 1.89
C LEU A 55 9.40 -23.08 2.58
N ASN A 56 10.09 -22.14 1.94
CA ASN A 56 9.97 -20.72 2.26
C ASN A 56 8.93 -20.09 1.34
N VAL A 57 7.90 -19.50 1.95
CA VAL A 57 6.87 -18.72 1.24
C VAL A 57 7.15 -17.24 1.44
N ALA A 58 7.61 -16.58 0.38
CA ALA A 58 7.77 -15.13 0.35
C ALA A 58 6.49 -14.51 -0.23
N TRP A 59 5.92 -13.53 0.46
CA TRP A 59 4.66 -12.92 0.07
C TRP A 59 4.64 -11.41 0.29
N LEU A 60 3.82 -10.73 -0.50
CA LEU A 60 3.53 -9.30 -0.45
C LEU A 60 2.02 -9.10 -0.51
N ALA A 61 1.47 -8.36 0.44
CA ALA A 61 0.06 -8.01 0.49
C ALA A 61 -0.14 -6.54 0.10
N PHE A 62 -1.05 -6.29 -0.83
CA PHE A 62 -1.43 -4.96 -1.29
C PHE A 62 -2.75 -4.58 -0.64
N THR A 63 -2.65 -3.71 0.36
CA THR A 63 -3.75 -3.41 1.28
C THR A 63 -4.29 -2.00 1.06
N ARG A 64 -3.74 -1.31 0.06
CA ARG A 64 -4.05 0.06 -0.29
C ARG A 64 -5.27 0.04 -1.21
N GLN A 65 -6.31 0.77 -0.87
CA GLN A 65 -7.33 1.16 -1.85
C GLN A 65 -6.84 2.42 -2.54
N PRO A 66 -6.08 2.33 -3.66
CA PRO A 66 -5.85 3.52 -4.44
C PRO A 66 -7.19 4.01 -4.97
N PHE A 67 -7.31 5.33 -5.12
CA PHE A 67 -8.30 5.89 -6.00
C PHE A 67 -7.60 6.60 -7.15
N ILE A 68 -8.28 6.67 -8.28
CA ILE A 68 -7.75 7.32 -9.47
C ILE A 68 -8.52 8.63 -9.65
N PHE A 69 -7.80 9.73 -9.75
CA PHE A 69 -8.37 11.03 -10.08
C PHE A 69 -7.55 11.67 -11.18
N ARG A 70 -8.20 11.99 -12.31
CA ARG A 70 -7.58 12.61 -13.50
C ARG A 70 -6.24 11.98 -13.91
N ASN A 71 -6.24 10.66 -14.04
CA ASN A 71 -5.06 9.85 -14.41
C ASN A 71 -3.94 9.80 -13.35
N THR A 72 -4.17 10.30 -12.14
CA THR A 72 -3.26 10.17 -11.00
C THR A 72 -3.77 9.07 -10.07
N VAL A 73 -2.91 8.11 -9.76
CA VAL A 73 -3.17 7.09 -8.74
C VAL A 73 -2.77 7.66 -7.39
N ILE A 74 -3.72 7.76 -6.46
CA ILE A 74 -3.52 8.32 -5.13
C ILE A 74 -3.82 7.22 -4.12
N TRP A 75 -2.94 7.04 -3.14
CA TRP A 75 -3.13 6.06 -2.08
C TRP A 75 -2.68 6.63 -0.73
N LEU A 76 -3.33 6.17 0.35
CA LEU A 76 -2.80 6.33 1.70
C LEU A 76 -2.00 5.08 2.08
N ARG A 77 -0.89 5.29 2.79
CA ARG A 77 -0.01 4.20 3.21
C ARG A 77 -0.68 3.29 4.24
N ASP A 78 -1.38 3.89 5.19
CA ASP A 78 -2.11 3.22 6.27
C ASP A 78 -3.36 4.03 6.61
N PHE A 79 -4.51 3.36 6.68
CA PHE A 79 -5.80 3.95 7.03
C PHE A 79 -6.14 3.79 8.52
N SER A 80 -5.35 3.02 9.26
CA SER A 80 -5.66 2.55 10.61
C SER A 80 -4.77 3.14 11.69
N TYR A 81 -3.67 3.80 11.31
CA TYR A 81 -2.76 4.42 12.27
C TYR A 81 -2.12 5.68 11.70
N ALA A 82 -2.36 6.83 12.33
CA ALA A 82 -1.60 8.05 12.03
C ALA A 82 -0.37 8.15 12.93
N VAL A 83 0.78 8.33 12.29
CA VAL A 83 2.11 8.49 12.89
C VAL A 83 2.53 9.95 12.73
N ALA A 84 2.95 10.59 13.82
CA ALA A 84 3.64 11.87 13.70
C ALA A 84 4.99 11.66 13.00
N MET A 85 5.17 12.26 11.83
CA MET A 85 6.41 12.16 11.06
C MET A 85 6.79 13.51 10.46
N GLN A 86 8.08 13.71 10.18
CA GLN A 86 8.55 14.89 9.46
C GLN A 86 8.26 14.73 7.96
N ARG A 87 8.04 15.85 7.26
CA ARG A 87 7.74 15.87 5.82
C ARG A 87 8.78 15.12 4.98
N GLN A 88 10.07 15.28 5.29
CA GLN A 88 11.19 14.63 4.58
C GLN A 88 11.11 13.10 4.67
N VAL A 89 10.72 12.57 5.84
CA VAL A 89 10.55 11.13 6.03
C VAL A 89 9.32 10.63 5.27
N ALA A 90 8.23 11.38 5.26
CA ALA A 90 7.04 11.05 4.50
C ALA A 90 7.32 11.00 2.98
N GLU A 91 8.06 12.00 2.49
CA GLU A 91 8.48 12.09 1.09
C GLU A 91 9.38 10.92 0.69
N GLN A 92 10.39 10.61 1.50
CA GLN A 92 11.27 9.45 1.26
C GLN A 92 10.46 8.15 1.15
N GLN A 93 9.50 7.93 2.06
CA GLN A 93 8.66 6.72 2.04
C GLN A 93 7.75 6.62 0.81
N CYS A 94 7.28 7.75 0.28
CA CYS A 94 6.56 7.75 -1.00
C CYS A 94 7.50 7.41 -2.16
N ASN A 95 8.72 7.96 -2.16
CA ASN A 95 9.71 7.72 -3.20
C ASN A 95 10.18 6.26 -3.24
N GLU A 96 10.33 5.60 -2.08
CA GLU A 96 10.72 4.18 -1.97
C GLU A 96 9.76 3.21 -2.68
N VAL A 97 8.50 3.64 -2.89
CA VAL A 97 7.49 2.84 -3.63
C VAL A 97 7.19 3.41 -5.02
N GLY A 98 8.07 4.27 -5.55
CA GLY A 98 7.93 4.88 -6.87
C GLY A 98 6.82 5.94 -6.97
N GLY A 99 6.37 6.48 -5.83
CA GLY A 99 5.40 7.57 -5.76
C GLY A 99 6.03 8.89 -5.31
N LYS A 100 5.19 9.88 -5.05
CA LYS A 100 5.53 11.16 -4.40
C LYS A 100 4.41 11.59 -3.47
N LEU A 101 4.63 12.61 -2.64
CA LEU A 101 3.54 13.23 -1.88
C LEU A 101 2.51 13.81 -2.85
N VAL A 102 1.22 13.70 -2.49
CA VAL A 102 0.13 14.15 -3.36
C VAL A 102 0.12 15.67 -3.49
N GLU A 103 -0.05 16.16 -4.71
CA GLU A 103 -0.15 17.59 -5.01
C GLU A 103 -1.61 17.98 -5.19
N ILE A 104 -2.05 18.99 -4.45
CA ILE A 104 -3.41 19.50 -4.58
C ILE A 104 -3.39 20.62 -5.62
N SER A 105 -3.70 20.28 -6.87
CA SER A 105 -3.67 21.24 -7.99
C SER A 105 -4.86 22.20 -8.02
N ASP A 106 -6.01 21.79 -7.47
CA ASP A 106 -7.23 22.58 -7.44
C ASP A 106 -8.20 22.09 -6.35
N LYS A 107 -9.34 22.76 -6.22
CA LYS A 107 -10.38 22.39 -5.26
C LYS A 107 -10.96 21.00 -5.52
N GLN A 108 -11.08 20.57 -6.77
CA GLN A 108 -11.66 19.25 -7.07
C GLN A 108 -10.74 18.11 -6.62
N MET A 109 -9.42 18.29 -6.79
CA MET A 109 -8.41 17.39 -6.26
C MET A 109 -8.44 17.37 -4.73
N TYR A 110 -8.56 18.55 -4.09
CA TYR A 110 -8.75 18.64 -2.63
C TYR A 110 -9.96 17.84 -2.17
N ASP A 111 -11.13 18.08 -2.76
CA ASP A 111 -12.37 17.40 -2.40
C ASP A 111 -12.25 15.89 -2.61
N ALA A 112 -11.61 15.44 -3.69
CA ALA A 112 -11.41 14.02 -3.97
C ALA A 112 -10.50 13.34 -2.92
N VAL A 113 -9.36 13.96 -2.58
CA VAL A 113 -8.45 13.45 -1.54
C VAL A 113 -9.12 13.48 -0.18
N TYR A 114 -9.77 14.58 0.18
CA TYR A 114 -10.47 14.75 1.45
C TYR A 114 -11.55 13.68 1.64
N ASN A 115 -12.45 13.53 0.66
CA ASN A 115 -13.53 12.55 0.73
C ASN A 115 -13.00 11.11 0.79
N HIS A 116 -11.89 10.82 0.09
CA HIS A 116 -11.28 9.50 0.15
C HIS A 116 -10.67 9.22 1.53
N VAL A 117 -9.97 10.19 2.13
CA VAL A 117 -9.43 10.10 3.49
C VAL A 117 -10.56 9.95 4.50
N GLU A 118 -11.55 10.84 4.48
CA GLU A 118 -12.67 10.87 5.42
C GLU A 118 -13.43 9.54 5.42
N LYS A 119 -13.68 8.97 4.23
CA LYS A 119 -14.42 7.72 4.09
C LYS A 119 -13.65 6.49 4.59
N ASN A 120 -12.33 6.46 4.42
CA ASN A 120 -11.55 5.24 4.59
C ASN A 120 -10.65 5.25 5.82
N PHE A 121 -10.29 6.42 6.35
CA PHE A 121 -9.42 6.54 7.51
C PHE A 121 -10.18 6.28 8.81
N ILE A 122 -9.58 5.52 9.72
CA ILE A 122 -10.13 5.23 11.04
C ILE A 122 -9.61 6.29 12.01
N PHE A 123 -10.48 7.25 12.34
CA PHE A 123 -10.14 8.35 13.24
C PHE A 123 -10.01 7.92 14.72
N ASP A 124 -10.63 6.80 15.11
CA ASP A 124 -10.67 6.33 16.50
C ASP A 124 -11.13 7.46 17.45
N ASN A 125 -10.30 7.85 18.42
CA ASN A 125 -10.56 8.95 19.35
C ASN A 125 -10.02 10.32 18.91
N ARG A 126 -9.51 10.44 17.68
CA ARG A 126 -8.84 11.65 17.18
C ARG A 126 -9.86 12.60 16.57
N THR A 127 -9.76 13.88 16.93
CA THR A 127 -10.62 14.95 16.37
C THR A 127 -10.14 15.44 15.01
N ALA A 128 -8.87 15.24 14.68
CA ALA A 128 -8.27 15.62 13.41
C ALA A 128 -7.03 14.77 13.10
N ILE A 129 -6.70 14.70 11.82
CA ILE A 129 -5.46 14.14 11.30
C ILE A 129 -4.91 15.08 10.22
N TRP A 130 -3.59 15.12 10.10
CA TRP A 130 -2.90 15.93 9.10
C TRP A 130 -2.05 15.01 8.22
N PHE A 131 -2.10 15.24 6.92
CA PHE A 131 -1.29 14.54 5.93
C PHE A 131 -0.29 15.52 5.32
N TRP A 132 0.93 15.04 5.09
CA TRP A 132 1.90 15.80 4.30
C TRP A 132 1.50 15.79 2.83
N LEU A 133 1.50 16.97 2.22
CA LEU A 133 1.25 17.18 0.81
C LEU A 133 2.55 17.54 0.09
N GLY A 134 2.58 17.27 -1.22
CA GLY A 134 3.64 17.74 -2.11
C GLY A 134 3.54 19.25 -2.31
N SER A 135 2.30 19.75 -2.41
CA SER A 135 1.99 21.17 -2.51
C SER A 135 2.15 21.92 -1.18
N SER A 136 2.51 23.20 -1.26
CA SER A 136 2.52 24.15 -0.16
C SER A 136 1.38 25.18 -0.32
N TYR A 137 1.14 25.98 0.72
CA TYR A 137 0.21 27.10 0.66
C TYR A 137 0.98 28.41 0.84
N ASP A 138 0.89 29.28 -0.16
CA ASP A 138 1.39 30.64 -0.08
C ASP A 138 0.31 31.53 0.56
N TYR A 139 0.53 31.90 1.82
CA TYR A 139 -0.37 32.74 2.59
C TYR A 139 -0.44 34.18 2.07
N GLN A 140 0.59 34.68 1.39
CA GLN A 140 0.60 36.06 0.89
C GLN A 140 -0.34 36.21 -0.30
N ASN A 141 -0.31 35.23 -1.20
CA ASN A 141 -1.09 35.24 -2.43
C ASN A 141 -2.37 34.39 -2.33
N SER A 142 -2.61 33.75 -1.18
CA SER A 142 -3.73 32.84 -0.94
C SER A 142 -3.86 31.75 -2.00
N MET A 143 -2.74 31.16 -2.39
CA MET A 143 -2.67 30.17 -3.46
C MET A 143 -1.94 28.90 -3.03
N VAL A 144 -2.33 27.79 -3.62
CA VAL A 144 -1.61 26.52 -3.48
C VAL A 144 -0.48 26.52 -4.51
N VAL A 145 0.72 26.12 -4.09
CA VAL A 145 1.91 26.02 -4.95
C VAL A 145 2.37 24.58 -4.99
N GLN A 146 2.41 24.00 -6.19
CA GLN A 146 2.88 22.65 -6.45
C GLN A 146 4.42 22.61 -6.52
N SER A 147 5.01 21.42 -6.52
CA SER A 147 6.48 21.26 -6.52
C SER A 147 7.16 21.74 -7.81
N ASN A 148 6.42 21.81 -8.92
CA ASN A 148 6.86 22.42 -10.18
C ASN A 148 6.70 23.94 -10.22
N GLY A 149 6.17 24.57 -9.16
CA GLY A 149 5.94 26.01 -9.07
C GLY A 149 4.61 26.50 -9.64
N GLU A 150 3.71 25.58 -10.03
CA GLU A 150 2.36 25.88 -10.53
C GLU A 150 1.30 25.99 -9.43
#